data_AF-M9RE73-F1
#
_entry.id   AF-M9RE73-F1
#
_cell.length_a   1.000
_cell.length_b   1.000
_cell.length_c   1.000
_cell.angle_alpha   90.00
_cell.angle_beta   90.00
_cell.angle_gamma   90.00
#
_symmetry.space_group_name_H-M   'P 1'
#
loop_
_entity.id
_entity.type
_entity.pdbx_description
1 polymer ?
#
loop_
_entity_poly.entity_id
_entity_poly.type
_entity_poly.pdbx_seq_one_letter_code
_entity_poly.pdbx_strand_id
1 'polypeptide(L)'
;MIRPGFLSPTERLELEVCVRSQREDHGVARRANALLLLDDGKSCQVIVEFLYLDDDTVRGWHKTYRENGWDALAVDGWKGGQSRMAADQEAALCDWLDGRFCHSSVEIRAHVSTKFGLRYLHSGCIKLLARLGFEYRKPKALPRVVSAEKQAAFITLYERLMGDLGADEAVYFADAVHPEYQTKPSHGWVKAGSNPAIKTTAGRGRVNIHGALNLETFDTPFVEPTTVDGVSAAQLLAKIEARNPDKRMIHVIWDNAAYHKGPDVSSFLARPDCRIHLIQLPPYCPHLNPLLGRLLRNRLSAMIERLWAVMHQHVTHNRYHPTQKQFANAILKFFRETIQNEWKTFRSQVSDNFRVITHEKFRVLP
;
A
#
# COMPACT_ATOMS: atom_id res chain seq x y z
N MET A 1 -30.05 26.22 -45.59
CA MET A 1 -29.91 27.53 -44.92
C MET A 1 -30.56 27.44 -43.55
N ILE A 2 -29.82 27.78 -42.50
CA ILE A 2 -30.36 27.88 -41.15
C ILE A 2 -31.20 29.16 -41.08
N ARG A 3 -32.44 29.08 -40.57
CA ARG A 3 -33.31 30.26 -40.46
C ARG A 3 -32.88 31.16 -39.29
N PRO A 4 -32.89 32.49 -39.44
CA PRO A 4 -32.65 33.40 -38.32
C PRO A 4 -33.74 33.26 -37.25
N GLY A 5 -33.43 33.59 -35.99
CA GLY A 5 -34.39 33.55 -34.89
C GLY A 5 -34.65 32.16 -34.28
N PHE A 6 -33.74 31.20 -34.46
CA PHE A 6 -33.87 29.84 -33.91
C PHE A 6 -33.58 29.73 -32.40
N LEU A 7 -33.04 30.78 -31.78
CA LEU A 7 -32.79 30.87 -30.33
C LEU A 7 -33.89 31.69 -29.67
N SER A 8 -34.43 31.20 -28.55
CA SER A 8 -35.29 32.01 -27.68
C SER A 8 -34.48 33.14 -26.99
N PRO A 9 -35.14 34.19 -26.50
CA PRO A 9 -34.47 35.27 -25.77
C PRO A 9 -33.64 34.79 -24.57
N THR A 10 -34.12 33.77 -23.85
CA THR A 10 -33.43 33.18 -22.69
C THR A 10 -32.19 32.40 -23.10
N GLU A 11 -32.30 31.52 -24.10
CA GLU A 11 -31.15 30.75 -24.61
C GLU A 11 -30.08 31.67 -25.19
N ARG A 12 -30.50 32.76 -25.85
CA ARG A 12 -29.58 33.78 -26.35
C ARG A 12 -28.82 34.45 -25.22
N LEU A 13 -29.49 34.83 -24.13
CA LEU A 13 -28.87 35.46 -22.97
C LEU A 13 -27.85 34.51 -22.30
N GLU A 14 -28.19 33.22 -22.14
CA GLU A 14 -27.29 32.22 -21.58
C GLU A 14 -26.04 32.01 -22.45
N LEU A 15 -26.20 31.98 -23.77
CA LEU A 15 -25.08 31.89 -24.71
C LEU A 15 -24.22 33.16 -24.69
N GLU A 16 -24.83 34.35 -24.61
CA GLU A 16 -24.08 35.62 -24.47
C GLU A 16 -23.27 35.65 -23.16
N VAL A 17 -23.83 35.17 -22.04
CA VAL A 17 -23.10 35.03 -20.77
C VAL A 17 -21.95 34.02 -20.90
N CYS A 18 -22.17 32.89 -21.56
CA CYS A 18 -21.15 31.86 -21.80
C CYS A 18 -19.99 32.43 -22.65
N VAL A 19 -20.30 33.10 -23.76
CA VAL A 19 -19.30 33.72 -24.65
C VAL A 19 -18.55 34.83 -23.92
N ARG A 20 -19.21 35.63 -23.07
CA ARG A 20 -18.55 36.69 -22.30
C ARG A 20 -17.65 36.15 -21.18
N SER A 21 -17.87 34.93 -20.69
CA SER A 21 -17.02 34.32 -19.67
C SER A 21 -15.61 34.03 -20.21
N GLN A 22 -14.58 34.59 -19.56
CA GLN A 22 -13.19 34.28 -19.89
C GLN A 22 -12.79 32.98 -19.17
N ARG A 23 -12.53 31.91 -19.92
CA ARG A 23 -11.85 30.70 -19.46
C ARG A 23 -10.46 30.68 -20.10
N GLU A 24 -9.45 30.22 -19.36
CA GLU A 24 -8.00 30.31 -19.71
C GLU A 24 -7.71 30.04 -21.19
N ASP A 25 -8.16 28.90 -21.72
CA ASP A 25 -7.85 28.51 -23.11
C ASP A 25 -8.67 29.27 -24.17
N HIS A 26 -9.89 29.68 -23.84
CA HIS A 26 -10.78 30.40 -24.76
C HIS A 26 -10.46 31.90 -24.83
N GLY A 27 -9.89 32.46 -23.77
CA GLY A 27 -9.51 33.87 -23.68
C GLY A 27 -8.40 34.22 -24.67
N VAL A 28 -7.34 33.40 -24.73
CA VAL A 28 -6.18 33.62 -25.60
C VAL A 28 -6.54 33.52 -27.08
N ALA A 29 -7.23 32.43 -27.48
CA ALA A 29 -7.66 32.24 -28.87
C ALA A 29 -8.58 33.37 -29.37
N ARG A 30 -9.43 33.90 -28.49
CA ARG A 30 -10.33 35.01 -28.82
C ARG A 30 -9.58 36.34 -29.03
N ARG A 31 -8.54 36.62 -28.23
CA ARG A 31 -7.67 37.79 -28.41
C ARG A 31 -6.89 37.72 -29.73
N ALA A 32 -6.36 36.54 -30.07
CA ALA A 32 -5.71 36.31 -31.37
C ALA A 32 -6.66 36.58 -32.54
N ASN A 33 -7.88 36.04 -32.47
CA ASN A 33 -8.89 36.22 -33.53
C ASN A 33 -9.27 37.69 -33.72
N ALA A 34 -9.43 38.45 -32.63
CA ALA A 34 -9.70 39.88 -32.71
C ALA A 34 -8.56 40.66 -33.39
N LEU A 35 -7.29 40.32 -33.11
CA LEU A 35 -6.14 40.95 -33.75
C LEU A 35 -6.02 40.60 -35.24
N LEU A 36 -6.26 39.34 -35.61
CA LEU A 36 -6.27 38.92 -37.02
C LEU A 36 -7.35 39.65 -37.82
N LEU A 37 -8.56 39.79 -37.27
CA LEU A 37 -9.63 40.54 -37.93
C LEU A 37 -9.31 42.03 -38.08
N LEU A 38 -8.59 42.63 -37.13
CA LEU A 38 -8.10 44.00 -37.25
C LEU A 38 -7.04 44.12 -38.37
N ASP A 39 -6.13 43.15 -38.46
CA ASP A 39 -5.09 43.10 -39.51
C ASP A 39 -5.71 42.90 -40.91
N ASP A 40 -6.77 42.10 -41.00
CA ASP A 40 -7.60 41.93 -42.21
C ASP A 40 -8.42 43.20 -42.58
N GLY A 41 -8.25 44.30 -41.85
CA GLY A 41 -8.86 45.59 -42.13
C GLY A 41 -10.31 45.73 -41.67
N LYS A 42 -10.80 44.84 -40.79
CA LYS A 42 -12.14 45.01 -40.19
C LYS A 42 -12.12 46.11 -39.14
N SER A 43 -13.20 46.89 -39.08
CA SER A 43 -13.37 47.91 -38.04
C SER A 43 -13.71 47.25 -36.70
N CYS A 44 -13.37 47.93 -35.59
CA CYS A 44 -13.73 47.44 -34.25
C CYS A 44 -15.23 47.20 -34.10
N GLN A 45 -16.07 48.03 -34.74
CA GLN A 45 -17.54 47.90 -34.76
C GLN A 45 -18.00 46.55 -35.34
N VAL A 46 -17.38 46.11 -36.44
CA VAL A 46 -17.68 44.79 -37.02
C VAL A 46 -17.22 43.69 -36.08
N ILE A 47 -16.02 43.81 -35.51
CA ILE A 47 -15.43 42.78 -34.65
C ILE A 47 -16.25 42.55 -33.37
N VAL A 48 -16.79 43.62 -32.75
CA VAL A 48 -17.62 43.49 -31.55
C VAL A 48 -18.94 42.75 -31.81
N GLU A 49 -19.54 42.95 -32.98
CA GLU A 49 -20.76 42.24 -33.40
C GLU A 49 -20.50 40.74 -33.59
N PHE A 50 -19.34 40.38 -34.16
CA PHE A 50 -18.97 38.99 -34.41
C PHE A 50 -18.48 38.25 -33.16
N LEU A 51 -17.77 38.95 -32.26
CA LEU A 51 -17.15 38.33 -31.07
C LEU A 51 -17.96 38.52 -29.78
N TYR A 52 -19.08 39.26 -29.83
CA TYR A 52 -19.91 39.61 -28.68
C TYR A 52 -19.11 40.30 -27.55
N LEU A 53 -18.25 41.23 -27.95
CA LEU A 53 -17.34 41.99 -27.08
C LEU A 53 -17.74 43.47 -26.99
N ASP A 54 -17.07 44.19 -26.09
CA ASP A 54 -17.14 45.64 -26.02
C ASP A 54 -16.02 46.29 -26.87
N ASP A 55 -16.33 47.44 -27.47
CA ASP A 55 -15.45 48.18 -28.39
C ASP A 55 -14.15 48.63 -27.72
N ASP A 56 -14.21 49.00 -26.44
CA ASP A 56 -13.03 49.38 -25.67
C ASP A 56 -12.14 48.17 -25.34
N THR A 57 -12.71 46.96 -25.28
CA THR A 57 -11.94 45.73 -25.07
C THR A 57 -11.07 45.42 -26.28
N VAL A 58 -11.62 45.52 -27.48
CA VAL A 58 -10.87 45.27 -28.74
C VAL A 58 -9.78 46.32 -28.94
N ARG A 59 -10.09 47.60 -28.68
CA ARG A 59 -9.08 48.69 -28.71
C ARG A 59 -7.97 48.48 -27.68
N GLY A 60 -8.34 48.06 -26.46
CA GLY A 60 -7.40 47.78 -25.37
C GLY A 60 -6.44 46.62 -25.71
N TRP A 61 -6.94 45.58 -26.38
CA TRP A 61 -6.11 44.47 -26.85
C TRP A 61 -5.15 44.90 -27.96
N HIS A 62 -5.62 45.66 -28.95
CA HIS A 62 -4.77 46.19 -30.01
C HIS A 62 -3.67 47.10 -29.44
N LYS A 63 -4.01 47.99 -28.50
CA LYS A 63 -3.04 48.85 -27.82
C LYS A 63 -1.99 48.02 -27.07
N THR A 64 -2.42 47.06 -26.24
CA THR A 64 -1.52 46.18 -25.49
C THR A 64 -0.60 45.38 -26.42
N TYR A 65 -1.11 44.88 -27.55
CA TYR A 65 -0.31 44.18 -28.55
C TYR A 65 0.73 45.09 -29.21
N ARG A 66 0.35 46.32 -29.58
CA ARG A 66 1.27 47.30 -30.19
C ARG A 66 2.38 47.75 -29.23
N GLU A 67 2.06 47.88 -27.95
CA GLU A 67 2.99 48.37 -26.92
C GLU A 67 3.88 47.26 -26.34
N ASN A 68 3.33 46.06 -26.12
CA ASN A 68 3.99 45.00 -25.34
C ASN A 68 4.04 43.63 -26.05
N GLY A 69 3.54 43.52 -27.29
CA GLY A 69 3.58 42.29 -28.08
C GLY A 69 2.53 41.24 -27.68
N TRP A 70 2.57 40.09 -28.38
CA TRP A 70 1.64 38.98 -28.18
C TRP A 70 1.79 38.34 -26.79
N ASP A 71 3.02 38.17 -26.31
CA ASP A 71 3.30 37.49 -25.04
C ASP A 71 2.64 38.20 -23.86
N ALA A 72 2.57 39.53 -23.87
CA ALA A 72 1.89 40.32 -22.84
C ALA A 72 0.36 40.19 -22.89
N LEU A 73 -0.21 39.97 -24.07
CA LEU A 73 -1.67 39.85 -24.27
C LEU A 73 -2.18 38.41 -24.05
N ALA A 74 -1.31 37.42 -24.29
CA ALA A 74 -1.61 36.00 -24.10
C ALA A 74 -1.62 35.59 -22.62
N VAL A 75 -1.02 36.37 -21.72
CA VAL A 75 -1.02 36.09 -20.28
C VAL A 75 -2.33 36.53 -19.65
N ASP A 76 -3.07 35.55 -19.15
CA ASP A 76 -4.22 35.75 -18.28
C ASP A 76 -3.74 36.21 -16.90
N GLY A 77 -3.83 37.53 -16.63
CA GLY A 77 -3.38 38.17 -15.39
C GLY A 77 -4.23 37.87 -14.15
N TRP A 78 -4.73 36.63 -14.02
CA TRP A 78 -5.50 36.17 -12.87
C TRP A 78 -4.61 36.19 -11.64
N LYS A 79 -4.67 37.29 -10.89
CA LYS A 79 -4.16 37.33 -9.53
C LYS A 79 -5.08 36.41 -8.73
N GLY A 80 -4.63 35.17 -8.50
CA GLY A 80 -5.32 34.23 -7.63
C GLY A 80 -5.74 34.92 -6.33
N GLY A 81 -6.90 34.52 -5.79
CA GLY A 81 -7.45 35.13 -4.59
C GLY A 81 -6.41 35.17 -3.46
N GLN A 82 -6.30 36.31 -2.79
CA GLN A 82 -5.42 36.45 -1.62
C GLN A 82 -5.77 35.38 -0.58
N SER A 83 -4.75 34.71 -0.04
CA SER A 83 -4.93 33.77 1.06
C SER A 83 -5.64 34.47 2.22
N ARG A 84 -6.67 33.85 2.79
CA ARG A 84 -7.35 34.38 3.98
C ARG A 84 -6.49 34.29 5.24
N MET A 85 -5.42 33.51 5.21
CA MET A 85 -4.49 33.30 6.31
C MET A 85 -3.15 33.96 5.96
N ALA A 86 -2.60 34.73 6.90
CA ALA A 86 -1.28 35.36 6.76
C ALA A 86 -0.16 34.32 7.00
N ALA A 87 1.06 34.62 6.54
CA ALA A 87 2.18 33.67 6.56
C ALA A 87 2.58 33.22 7.97
N ASP A 88 2.48 34.11 8.96
CA ASP A 88 2.72 33.83 10.38
C ASP A 88 1.67 32.86 10.97
N GLN A 89 0.40 33.04 10.58
CA GLN A 89 -0.68 32.14 10.96
C GLN A 89 -0.55 30.76 10.30
N GLU A 90 -0.08 30.71 9.06
CA GLU A 90 0.22 29.46 8.34
C GLU A 90 1.33 28.69 9.04
N ALA A 91 2.44 29.36 9.40
CA ALA A 91 3.54 28.74 10.15
C ALA A 91 3.05 28.20 11.51
N ALA A 92 2.29 29.00 12.25
CA ALA A 92 1.75 28.60 13.55
C ALA A 92 0.71 27.46 13.47
N LEU A 93 0.05 27.28 12.32
CA LEU A 93 -0.81 26.12 12.05
C LEU A 93 0.01 24.89 11.70
N CYS A 94 1.09 25.04 10.93
CA CYS A 94 2.01 23.95 10.60
C CYS A 94 2.64 23.36 11.86
N ASP A 95 3.20 24.19 12.75
CA ASP A 95 3.77 23.74 14.03
C ASP A 95 2.75 22.98 14.90
N TRP A 96 1.50 23.46 14.91
CA TRP A 96 0.43 22.82 15.67
C TRP A 96 0.04 21.45 15.10
N LEU A 97 0.01 21.31 13.77
CA LEU A 97 -0.20 20.04 13.07
C LEU A 97 1.02 19.11 13.19
N ASP A 98 2.24 19.64 13.22
CA ASP A 98 3.45 18.85 13.41
C ASP A 98 3.63 18.34 14.84
N GLY A 99 2.88 18.86 15.80
CA GLY A 99 2.77 18.29 17.14
C GLY A 99 1.68 17.23 17.28
N ARG A 100 0.77 17.07 16.31
CA ARG A 100 -0.50 16.33 16.50
C ARG A 100 -0.85 15.46 15.31
N PHE A 101 -1.69 14.44 15.54
CA PHE A 101 -2.26 13.65 14.46
C PHE A 101 -3.77 13.88 14.40
N CYS A 102 -4.19 14.91 13.67
CA CYS A 102 -5.61 15.26 13.55
C CYS A 102 -6.34 14.28 12.62
N HIS A 103 -7.41 13.66 13.14
CA HIS A 103 -8.18 12.66 12.38
C HIS A 103 -9.18 13.29 11.40
N SER A 104 -9.55 14.55 11.59
CA SER A 104 -10.52 15.23 10.73
C SER A 104 -10.25 16.72 10.57
N SER A 105 -10.72 17.26 9.45
CA SER A 105 -10.76 18.72 9.20
C SER A 105 -11.68 19.49 10.15
N VAL A 106 -12.53 18.84 10.96
CA VAL A 106 -13.39 19.52 11.95
C VAL A 106 -12.53 20.10 13.06
N GLU A 107 -11.63 19.30 13.60
CA GLU A 107 -10.70 19.70 14.66
C GLU A 107 -9.80 20.85 14.20
N ILE A 108 -9.25 20.73 12.98
CA ILE A 108 -8.40 21.74 12.36
C ILE A 108 -9.18 23.05 12.18
N ARG A 109 -10.41 23.00 11.67
CA ARG A 109 -11.26 24.20 11.50
C ARG A 109 -11.64 24.84 12.84
N ALA A 110 -11.91 24.05 13.87
CA ALA A 110 -12.17 24.56 15.20
C ALA A 110 -10.95 25.29 15.76
N HIS A 111 -9.75 24.70 15.62
CA HIS A 111 -8.50 25.33 16.02
C HIS A 111 -8.26 26.65 15.28
N VAL A 112 -8.42 26.64 13.94
CA VAL A 112 -8.25 27.84 13.10
C VAL A 112 -9.25 28.93 13.46
N SER A 113 -10.50 28.58 13.75
CA SER A 113 -11.53 29.54 14.17
C SER A 113 -11.23 30.13 15.55
N THR A 114 -10.75 29.33 16.50
CA THR A 114 -10.47 29.79 17.86
C THR A 114 -9.18 30.61 17.95
N LYS A 115 -8.11 30.16 17.27
CA LYS A 115 -6.78 30.78 17.36
C LYS A 115 -6.61 31.99 16.43
N PHE A 116 -7.20 31.93 15.24
CA PHE A 116 -7.00 32.95 14.20
C PHE A 116 -8.28 33.69 13.82
N GLY A 117 -9.44 33.32 14.37
CA GLY A 117 -10.73 33.94 14.03
C GLY A 117 -11.24 33.62 12.62
N LEU A 118 -10.59 32.70 11.90
CA LEU A 118 -10.89 32.40 10.51
C LEU A 118 -11.86 31.22 10.38
N ARG A 119 -12.96 31.42 9.66
CA ARG A 119 -13.92 30.34 9.34
C ARG A 119 -13.70 29.79 7.95
N TYR A 120 -13.22 28.55 7.88
CA TYR A 120 -13.06 27.79 6.63
C TYR A 120 -14.22 26.81 6.43
N LEU A 121 -14.71 26.72 5.19
CA LEU A 121 -15.53 25.59 4.75
C LEU A 121 -14.67 24.33 4.68
N HIS A 122 -15.31 23.15 4.67
CA HIS A 122 -14.60 21.87 4.60
C HIS A 122 -13.64 21.80 3.39
N SER A 123 -14.13 22.10 2.19
CA SER A 123 -13.33 22.12 0.96
C SER A 123 -12.22 23.16 0.99
N GLY A 124 -12.46 24.33 1.60
CA GLY A 124 -11.46 25.37 1.80
C GLY A 124 -10.33 24.94 2.74
N CYS A 125 -10.65 24.23 3.81
CA CYS A 125 -9.68 23.66 4.74
C CYS A 125 -8.80 22.60 4.06
N ILE A 126 -9.39 21.71 3.25
CA ILE A 126 -8.61 20.72 2.48
C ILE A 126 -7.65 21.41 1.49
N LYS A 127 -8.12 22.43 0.76
CA LYS A 127 -7.26 23.21 -0.15
C LYS A 127 -6.11 23.92 0.59
N LEU A 128 -6.39 24.48 1.77
CA LEU A 128 -5.37 25.09 2.63
C LEU A 128 -4.31 24.05 3.04
N LEU A 129 -4.74 22.89 3.54
CA LEU A 129 -3.83 21.82 3.97
C LEU A 129 -2.95 21.31 2.82
N ALA A 130 -3.55 21.09 1.64
CA ALA A 130 -2.79 20.68 0.46
C ALA A 130 -1.75 21.73 0.04
N ARG A 131 -2.10 23.03 0.10
CA ARG A 131 -1.16 24.13 -0.17
C ARG A 131 -0.01 24.19 0.84
N LEU A 132 -0.29 23.89 2.10
CA LEU A 132 0.71 23.80 3.18
C LEU A 132 1.52 22.49 3.14
N GLY A 133 1.28 21.60 2.18
CA GLY A 133 2.01 20.35 2.00
C GLY A 133 1.53 19.18 2.86
N PHE A 134 0.37 19.31 3.54
CA PHE A 134 -0.20 18.22 4.33
C PHE A 134 -1.01 17.25 3.47
N GLU A 135 -0.82 15.95 3.70
CA GLU A 135 -1.54 14.88 3.03
C GLU A 135 -2.29 14.01 4.03
N TYR A 136 -3.50 13.58 3.69
CA TYR A 136 -4.27 12.66 4.52
C TYR A 136 -3.80 11.22 4.31
N ARG A 137 -3.06 10.67 5.28
CA ARG A 137 -2.54 9.29 5.24
C ARG A 137 -2.92 8.50 6.48
N LYS A 138 -3.11 7.19 6.27
CA LYS A 138 -3.26 6.23 7.37
C LYS A 138 -1.87 5.95 7.97
N PRO A 139 -1.67 6.08 9.30
CA PRO A 139 -0.42 5.71 9.93
C PRO A 139 -0.08 4.25 9.66
N LYS A 140 1.19 3.99 9.36
CA LYS A 140 1.69 2.63 9.21
C LYS A 140 1.91 2.05 10.60
N ALA A 141 1.23 0.96 10.93
CA ALA A 141 1.49 0.24 12.16
C ALA A 141 2.90 -0.34 12.11
N LEU A 142 3.81 0.21 12.92
CA LEU A 142 5.18 -0.28 13.04
C LEU A 142 5.22 -1.40 14.08
N PRO A 143 5.79 -2.57 13.77
CA PRO A 143 6.01 -3.60 14.78
C PRO A 143 6.95 -3.07 15.87
N ARG A 144 6.85 -3.56 17.11
CA ARG A 144 7.82 -3.22 18.16
C ARG A 144 9.13 -3.95 17.85
N VAL A 145 10.01 -3.29 17.11
CA VAL A 145 11.27 -3.85 16.61
C VAL A 145 12.22 -4.20 17.76
N VAL A 146 12.82 -5.40 17.71
CA VAL A 146 13.91 -5.82 18.59
C VAL A 146 15.09 -4.86 18.39
N SER A 147 15.91 -4.58 19.41
CA SER A 147 17.11 -3.73 19.24
C SER A 147 17.89 -4.15 17.98
N ALA A 148 18.31 -3.16 17.18
CA ALA A 148 19.01 -3.39 15.91
C ALA A 148 20.23 -4.32 16.09
N GLU A 149 20.87 -4.23 17.25
CA GLU A 149 21.96 -5.09 17.71
C GLU A 149 21.61 -6.58 17.72
N LYS A 150 20.45 -6.97 18.29
CA LYS A 150 20.04 -8.39 18.33
C LYS A 150 19.69 -8.93 16.95
N GLN A 151 19.16 -8.08 16.07
CA GLN A 151 18.94 -8.45 14.67
C GLN A 151 20.27 -8.66 13.94
N ALA A 152 21.22 -7.74 14.11
CA ALA A 152 22.55 -7.84 13.50
C ALA A 152 23.33 -9.06 14.01
N ALA A 153 23.24 -9.36 15.31
CA ALA A 153 23.84 -10.54 15.90
C ALA A 153 23.26 -11.84 15.32
N PHE A 154 21.94 -11.91 15.12
CA PHE A 154 21.32 -13.08 14.49
C PHE A 154 21.70 -13.20 13.01
N ILE A 155 21.72 -12.09 12.26
CA ILE A 155 22.15 -12.10 10.85
C ILE A 155 23.59 -12.63 10.76
N THR A 156 24.48 -12.15 11.64
CA THR A 156 25.88 -12.63 11.70
C THR A 156 25.95 -14.12 12.03
N LEU A 157 25.14 -14.60 12.99
CA LEU A 157 25.05 -16.03 13.33
C LEU A 157 24.58 -16.85 12.13
N TYR A 158 23.53 -16.37 11.44
CA TYR A 158 22.95 -17.04 10.29
C TYR A 158 23.91 -17.10 9.09
N GLU A 159 24.58 -15.98 8.77
CA GLU A 159 25.57 -15.92 7.70
C GLU A 159 26.74 -16.87 7.96
N ARG A 160 27.19 -16.97 9.22
CA ARG A 160 28.21 -17.96 9.62
C ARG A 160 27.68 -19.39 9.47
N LEU A 161 26.47 -19.67 9.96
CA LEU A 161 25.85 -21.00 9.83
C LEU A 161 25.77 -21.43 8.36
N MET A 162 25.33 -20.54 7.48
CA MET A 162 25.23 -20.84 6.05
C MET A 162 26.60 -20.92 5.36
N GLY A 163 27.60 -20.18 5.83
CA GLY A 163 28.97 -20.23 5.31
C GLY A 163 29.75 -21.47 5.71
N ASP A 164 29.51 -21.98 6.92
CA ASP A 164 30.18 -23.16 7.49
C ASP A 164 29.38 -24.45 7.29
N LEU A 165 28.23 -24.40 6.61
CA LEU A 165 27.31 -25.53 6.46
C LEU A 165 27.97 -26.67 5.67
N GLY A 166 28.14 -27.82 6.33
CA GLY A 166 28.63 -29.04 5.68
C GLY A 166 27.64 -29.60 4.65
N ALA A 167 28.12 -30.32 3.65
CA ALA A 167 27.26 -31.02 2.67
C ALA A 167 26.39 -32.12 3.32
N ASP A 168 26.82 -32.62 4.48
CA ASP A 168 26.09 -33.55 5.34
C ASP A 168 25.19 -32.84 6.37
N GLU A 169 24.99 -31.53 6.25
CA GLU A 169 24.07 -30.77 7.08
C GLU A 169 22.90 -30.21 6.27
N ALA A 170 21.84 -29.80 6.96
CA ALA A 170 20.67 -29.19 6.34
C ALA A 170 20.07 -28.12 7.25
N VAL A 171 19.47 -27.09 6.66
CA VAL A 171 18.78 -26.01 7.39
C VAL A 171 17.31 -25.98 6.99
N TYR A 172 16.44 -26.01 7.99
CA TYR A 172 15.00 -25.90 7.84
C TYR A 172 14.45 -24.71 8.62
N PHE A 173 13.52 -23.99 8.00
CA PHE A 173 12.73 -22.94 8.66
C PHE A 173 11.35 -23.48 8.98
N ALA A 174 10.98 -23.55 10.26
CA ALA A 174 9.70 -24.06 10.70
C ALA A 174 8.81 -22.96 11.28
N ASP A 175 7.51 -23.06 10.99
CA ASP A 175 6.48 -22.13 11.45
C ASP A 175 5.10 -22.79 11.36
N ALA A 176 4.15 -22.23 12.10
CA ALA A 176 2.76 -22.64 12.08
C ALA A 176 1.89 -21.60 11.36
N VAL A 177 1.02 -22.07 10.47
CA VAL A 177 0.03 -21.24 9.78
C VAL A 177 -1.38 -21.74 10.03
N HIS A 178 -2.31 -20.79 10.14
CA HIS A 178 -3.72 -21.04 10.35
C HIS A 178 -4.55 -20.45 9.20
N PRO A 179 -4.60 -21.08 8.00
CA PRO A 179 -5.42 -20.58 6.91
C PRO A 179 -6.90 -20.58 7.31
N GLU A 180 -7.48 -19.40 7.40
CA GLU A 180 -8.91 -19.20 7.69
C GLU A 180 -9.76 -19.42 6.44
N TYR A 181 -10.94 -20.03 6.62
CA TYR A 181 -11.94 -20.26 5.58
C TYR A 181 -12.67 -18.96 5.19
N GLN A 182 -11.90 -18.02 4.67
CA GLN A 182 -12.36 -16.72 4.20
C GLN A 182 -11.85 -16.47 2.79
N THR A 183 -12.75 -15.97 1.95
CA THR A 183 -12.36 -15.44 0.65
C THR A 183 -11.57 -14.16 0.85
N LYS A 184 -10.38 -14.05 0.25
CA LYS A 184 -9.50 -12.88 0.39
C LYS A 184 -9.47 -12.10 -0.93
N PRO A 185 -10.26 -11.03 -1.09
CA PRO A 185 -10.12 -10.13 -2.22
C PRO A 185 -8.68 -9.60 -2.31
N SER A 186 -8.15 -9.58 -3.52
CA SER A 186 -6.84 -9.07 -3.86
C SER A 186 -6.90 -8.31 -5.19
N HIS A 187 -5.98 -7.36 -5.37
CA HIS A 187 -5.91 -6.56 -6.59
C HIS A 187 -5.69 -7.45 -7.82
N GLY A 188 -6.31 -7.06 -8.93
CA GLY A 188 -6.18 -7.70 -10.23
C GLY A 188 -6.53 -6.71 -11.34
N TRP A 189 -5.98 -6.93 -12.53
CA TRP A 189 -6.25 -6.09 -13.69
C TRP A 189 -7.59 -6.49 -14.31
N VAL A 190 -8.47 -5.51 -14.51
CA VAL A 190 -9.74 -5.68 -15.22
C VAL A 190 -9.92 -4.56 -16.23
N LYS A 191 -10.70 -4.82 -17.28
CA LYS A 191 -11.03 -3.82 -18.30
C LYS A 191 -11.76 -2.63 -17.65
N ALA A 192 -11.43 -1.41 -18.06
CA ALA A 192 -12.13 -0.22 -17.58
C ALA A 192 -13.66 -0.35 -17.80
N GLY A 193 -14.44 -0.04 -16.76
CA GLY A 193 -15.89 -0.22 -16.74
C GLY A 193 -16.37 -1.61 -16.27
N SER A 194 -15.46 -2.55 -16.00
CA SER A 194 -15.79 -3.84 -15.38
C SER A 194 -15.88 -3.70 -13.85
N ASN A 195 -16.92 -4.30 -13.26
CA ASN A 195 -17.16 -4.33 -11.81
C ASN A 195 -16.99 -5.76 -11.27
N PRO A 196 -15.76 -6.28 -11.11
CA PRO A 196 -15.53 -7.62 -10.61
C PRO A 196 -16.00 -7.75 -9.15
N ALA A 197 -16.72 -8.82 -8.85
CA ALA A 197 -17.18 -9.15 -7.50
C ALA A 197 -16.90 -10.62 -7.20
N ILE A 198 -16.66 -10.93 -5.93
CA ILE A 198 -16.46 -12.30 -5.45
C ILE A 198 -17.35 -12.58 -4.24
N LYS A 199 -17.92 -13.78 -4.18
CA LYS A 199 -18.71 -14.22 -3.03
C LYS A 199 -17.82 -14.37 -1.80
N THR A 200 -18.31 -13.95 -0.64
CA THR A 200 -17.65 -14.14 0.65
C THR A 200 -18.24 -15.34 1.39
N THR A 201 -17.41 -16.03 2.17
CA THR A 201 -17.83 -17.13 3.04
C THR A 201 -18.09 -16.60 4.46
N ALA A 202 -19.16 -17.08 5.11
CA ALA A 202 -19.53 -16.68 6.48
C ALA A 202 -18.99 -17.65 7.58
N GLY A 203 -18.00 -18.49 7.25
CA GLY A 203 -17.51 -19.55 8.14
C GLY A 203 -16.33 -19.13 9.03
N ARG A 204 -16.24 -19.71 10.23
CA ARG A 204 -15.09 -19.59 11.15
C ARG A 204 -14.09 -20.76 11.07
N GLY A 205 -14.27 -21.64 10.07
CA GLY A 205 -13.39 -22.79 9.88
C GLY A 205 -11.96 -22.36 9.61
N ARG A 206 -11.00 -23.14 10.08
CA ARG A 206 -9.57 -22.97 9.77
C ARG A 206 -8.93 -24.32 9.54
N VAL A 207 -7.84 -24.32 8.78
CA VAL A 207 -6.88 -25.42 8.75
C VAL A 207 -5.72 -25.01 9.65
N ASN A 208 -5.10 -25.95 10.36
CA ASN A 208 -3.83 -25.68 11.02
C ASN A 208 -2.75 -26.51 10.34
N ILE A 209 -1.64 -25.86 10.03
CA ILE A 209 -0.48 -26.49 9.42
C ILE A 209 0.72 -26.09 10.23
N HIS A 210 1.48 -27.07 10.68
CA HIS A 210 2.80 -26.85 11.22
C HIS A 210 3.78 -27.39 10.18
N GLY A 211 4.53 -26.50 9.53
CA GLY A 211 5.37 -26.84 8.39
C GLY A 211 6.81 -26.40 8.59
N ALA A 212 7.69 -26.98 7.78
CA ALA A 212 9.05 -26.51 7.61
C ALA A 212 9.40 -26.37 6.13
N LEU A 213 10.46 -25.62 5.84
CA LEU A 213 10.97 -25.36 4.50
C LEU A 213 12.49 -25.41 4.51
N ASN A 214 13.07 -26.24 3.65
CA ASN A 214 14.48 -26.18 3.28
C ASN A 214 14.61 -25.37 1.97
N LEU A 215 15.44 -24.32 1.97
CA LEU A 215 15.59 -23.44 0.80
C LEU A 215 16.49 -24.01 -0.30
N GLU A 216 17.40 -24.90 0.04
CA GLU A 216 18.32 -25.52 -0.91
C GLU A 216 17.58 -26.56 -1.75
N THR A 217 16.83 -27.44 -1.09
CA THR A 217 16.12 -28.55 -1.74
C THR A 217 14.66 -28.24 -2.06
N PHE A 218 14.09 -27.15 -1.51
CA PHE A 218 12.66 -26.87 -1.51
C PHE A 218 11.81 -27.98 -0.88
N ASP A 219 12.41 -28.82 -0.02
CA ASP A 219 11.65 -29.79 0.77
C ASP A 219 10.78 -29.10 1.81
N THR A 220 9.50 -29.48 1.85
CA THR A 220 8.50 -28.89 2.74
C THR A 220 7.74 -29.96 3.55
N PRO A 221 8.34 -30.50 4.63
CA PRO A 221 7.62 -31.38 5.55
C PRO A 221 6.58 -30.58 6.32
N PHE A 222 5.40 -31.17 6.53
CA PHE A 222 4.34 -30.54 7.30
C PHE A 222 3.49 -31.57 8.05
N VAL A 223 2.83 -31.12 9.11
CA VAL A 223 1.79 -31.84 9.84
C VAL A 223 0.50 -31.01 9.85
N GLU A 224 -0.64 -31.70 9.88
CA GLU A 224 -1.97 -31.11 9.91
C GLU A 224 -2.64 -31.45 11.24
N PRO A 225 -2.32 -30.72 12.33
CA PRO A 225 -2.88 -31.02 13.63
C PRO A 225 -4.23 -30.32 13.84
N THR A 226 -5.05 -30.86 14.73
CA THR A 226 -6.27 -30.17 15.20
C THR A 226 -5.92 -28.87 15.95
N THR A 227 -4.81 -28.89 16.69
CA THR A 227 -4.26 -27.76 17.43
C THR A 227 -2.74 -27.77 17.31
N VAL A 228 -2.12 -26.61 17.11
CA VAL A 228 -0.65 -26.50 17.11
C VAL A 228 -0.16 -26.46 18.56
N ASP A 229 0.57 -27.49 18.95
CA ASP A 229 1.12 -27.73 20.29
C ASP A 229 2.49 -28.42 20.24
N GLY A 230 3.03 -28.78 21.41
CA GLY A 230 4.33 -29.46 21.54
C GLY A 230 4.38 -30.82 20.85
N VAL A 231 3.27 -31.54 20.82
CA VAL A 231 3.15 -32.84 20.12
C VAL A 231 3.28 -32.63 18.61
N SER A 232 2.55 -31.65 18.06
CA SER A 232 2.66 -31.30 16.64
C SER A 232 4.08 -30.87 16.26
N ALA A 233 4.77 -30.16 17.16
CA ALA A 233 6.15 -29.75 16.98
C ALA A 233 7.09 -30.97 16.92
N ALA A 234 6.99 -31.90 17.88
CA ALA A 234 7.77 -33.14 17.89
C ALA A 234 7.50 -34.01 16.64
N GLN A 235 6.25 -34.09 16.19
CA GLN A 235 5.89 -34.80 14.95
C GLN A 235 6.52 -34.15 13.71
N LEU A 236 6.57 -32.82 13.65
CA LEU A 236 7.26 -32.11 12.57
C LEU A 236 8.76 -32.40 12.59
N LEU A 237 9.40 -32.34 13.76
CA LEU A 237 10.82 -32.66 13.91
C LEU A 237 11.12 -34.10 13.46
N ALA A 238 10.29 -35.07 13.85
CA ALA A 238 10.41 -36.46 13.41
C ALA A 238 10.32 -36.59 11.88
N LYS A 239 9.41 -35.84 11.23
CA LYS A 239 9.30 -35.84 9.77
C LYS A 239 10.52 -35.22 9.09
N ILE A 240 11.07 -34.15 9.65
CA ILE A 240 12.30 -33.53 9.15
C ILE A 240 13.45 -34.53 9.23
N GLU A 241 13.62 -35.19 10.38
CA GLU A 241 14.65 -36.22 10.58
C GLU A 241 14.52 -37.37 9.57
N ALA A 242 13.29 -37.86 9.36
CA ALA A 242 13.01 -38.97 8.45
C ALA A 242 13.22 -38.63 6.96
N ARG A 243 13.06 -37.36 6.58
CA ARG A 243 13.30 -36.89 5.19
C ARG A 243 14.77 -36.64 4.88
N ASN A 244 15.63 -36.62 5.89
CA ASN A 244 17.06 -36.35 5.75
C ASN A 244 17.87 -37.50 6.37
N PRO A 245 17.77 -38.74 5.85
CA PRO A 245 18.47 -39.90 6.42
C PRO A 245 20.00 -39.81 6.29
N ASP A 246 20.48 -39.08 5.28
CA ASP A 246 21.89 -38.88 4.91
C ASP A 246 22.58 -37.74 5.67
N LYS A 247 21.82 -36.90 6.38
CA LYS A 247 22.36 -35.72 7.06
C LYS A 247 22.84 -36.05 8.47
N ARG A 248 24.05 -35.67 8.83
CA ARG A 248 24.59 -35.81 10.19
C ARG A 248 23.87 -34.89 11.17
N MET A 249 23.60 -33.65 10.77
CA MET A 249 22.97 -32.64 11.61
C MET A 249 21.96 -31.82 10.81
N ILE A 250 20.82 -31.52 11.43
CA ILE A 250 19.73 -30.75 10.80
C ILE A 250 19.40 -29.57 11.70
N HIS A 251 19.72 -28.36 11.23
CA HIS A 251 19.46 -27.11 11.93
C HIS A 251 18.02 -26.68 11.67
N VAL A 252 17.19 -26.61 12.70
CA VAL A 252 15.79 -26.15 12.59
C VAL A 252 15.66 -24.79 13.25
N ILE A 253 15.31 -23.79 12.44
CA ILE A 253 15.10 -22.40 12.84
C ILE A 253 13.59 -22.15 12.96
N TRP A 254 13.12 -21.78 14.16
CA TRP A 254 11.71 -21.45 14.40
C TRP A 254 11.53 -20.38 15.48
N ASP A 255 10.29 -19.89 15.63
CA ASP A 255 9.97 -18.85 16.59
C ASP A 255 10.10 -19.30 18.05
N ASN A 256 9.96 -18.34 18.97
CA ASN A 256 10.12 -18.56 20.39
C ASN A 256 8.82 -18.99 21.10
N ALA A 257 7.87 -19.61 20.37
CA ALA A 257 6.58 -20.00 20.92
C ALA A 257 6.72 -20.93 22.13
N ALA A 258 5.80 -20.82 23.10
CA ALA A 258 5.86 -21.59 24.33
C ALA A 258 5.86 -23.11 24.08
N TYR A 259 5.14 -23.57 23.07
CA TYR A 259 5.07 -24.98 22.71
C TYR A 259 6.37 -25.52 22.07
N HIS A 260 7.23 -24.66 21.51
CA HIS A 260 8.58 -25.06 21.06
C HIS A 260 9.54 -25.31 22.22
N LYS A 261 9.19 -24.88 23.43
CA LYS A 261 9.96 -25.11 24.67
C LYS A 261 9.28 -26.13 25.59
N GLY A 262 8.24 -26.79 25.10
CA GLY A 262 7.45 -27.72 25.86
C GLY A 262 8.23 -29.00 26.22
N PRO A 263 7.67 -29.80 27.14
CA PRO A 263 8.25 -31.09 27.54
C PRO A 263 8.33 -32.07 26.36
N ASP A 264 7.38 -32.02 25.41
CA ASP A 264 7.36 -32.90 24.24
C ASP A 264 8.59 -32.68 23.35
N VAL A 265 8.89 -31.42 23.04
CA VAL A 265 10.06 -31.03 22.24
C VAL A 265 11.35 -31.35 23.00
N SER A 266 11.41 -31.03 24.29
CA SER A 266 12.58 -31.34 25.12
C SER A 266 12.86 -32.84 25.17
N SER A 267 11.82 -33.66 25.30
CA SER A 267 11.92 -35.13 25.31
C SER A 267 12.37 -35.67 23.94
N PHE A 268 11.91 -35.06 22.84
CA PHE A 268 12.36 -35.41 21.50
C PHE A 268 13.86 -35.14 21.31
N LEU A 269 14.35 -33.99 21.77
CA LEU A 269 15.76 -33.60 21.65
C LEU A 269 16.69 -34.41 22.56
N ALA A 270 16.18 -34.92 23.69
CA ALA A 270 16.95 -35.75 24.62
C ALA A 270 17.25 -37.17 24.10
N ARG A 271 16.72 -37.55 22.93
CA ARG A 271 17.00 -38.84 22.30
C ARG A 271 18.49 -38.93 21.92
N PRO A 272 19.18 -40.05 22.20
CA PRO A 272 20.61 -40.19 21.91
C PRO A 272 20.95 -40.11 20.41
N ASP A 273 20.05 -40.55 19.55
CA ASP A 273 20.20 -40.50 18.09
C ASP A 273 19.60 -39.24 17.45
N CYS A 274 19.27 -38.22 18.24
CA CYS A 274 18.67 -36.99 17.72
C CYS A 274 19.69 -36.18 16.93
N ARG A 275 19.38 -35.90 15.68
CA ARG A 275 20.22 -35.11 14.76
C ARG A 275 19.74 -33.66 14.61
N ILE A 276 18.66 -33.30 15.31
CA ILE A 276 18.08 -31.96 15.25
C ILE A 276 18.86 -31.01 16.16
N HIS A 277 19.40 -29.95 15.56
CA HIS A 277 19.90 -28.78 16.29
C HIS A 277 18.88 -27.64 16.20
N LEU A 278 18.29 -27.24 17.33
CA LEU A 278 17.31 -26.15 17.34
C LEU A 278 17.96 -24.79 17.49
N ILE A 279 17.58 -23.86 16.61
CA ILE A 279 17.99 -22.46 16.66
C ILE A 279 16.73 -21.61 16.85
N GLN A 280 16.63 -20.96 18.00
CA GLN A 280 15.51 -20.07 18.29
C GLN A 280 15.74 -18.68 17.68
N LEU A 281 14.71 -18.14 17.04
CA LEU A 281 14.71 -16.73 16.65
C LEU A 281 14.74 -15.85 17.91
N PRO A 282 15.41 -14.68 17.86
CA PRO A 282 15.42 -13.72 18.95
C PRO A 282 13.99 -13.41 19.44
N PRO A 283 13.75 -13.38 20.77
CA PRO A 283 12.40 -13.19 21.30
C PRO A 283 11.72 -11.94 20.72
N TYR A 284 10.52 -12.14 20.18
CA TYR A 284 9.61 -11.07 19.78
C TYR A 284 8.44 -11.00 20.76
N CYS A 285 8.02 -9.78 21.16
CA CYS A 285 6.95 -9.57 22.14
C CYS A 285 5.60 -10.16 21.64
N PRO A 286 5.01 -11.13 22.34
CA PRO A 286 3.88 -11.93 21.83
C PRO A 286 2.49 -11.25 21.88
N HIS A 287 2.36 -10.01 22.33
CA HIS A 287 1.05 -9.36 22.53
C HIS A 287 0.43 -8.65 21.32
N LEU A 288 0.93 -8.89 20.10
CA LEU A 288 0.36 -8.29 18.89
C LEU A 288 0.04 -9.35 17.83
N ASN A 289 -1.11 -10.01 17.97
CA ASN A 289 -1.95 -10.31 16.81
C ASN A 289 -3.41 -10.51 17.22
N PRO A 290 -4.34 -9.71 16.68
CA PRO A 290 -5.03 -10.17 15.46
C PRO A 290 -5.25 -9.12 14.34
N LEU A 291 -4.83 -7.85 14.49
CA LEU A 291 -5.18 -6.78 13.53
C LEU A 291 -4.09 -6.38 12.52
N LEU A 292 -2.94 -7.06 12.51
CA LEU A 292 -1.79 -6.75 11.64
C LEU A 292 -1.60 -7.78 10.49
N GLY A 293 -2.70 -8.40 10.06
CA GLY A 293 -2.72 -9.50 9.10
C GLY A 293 -2.37 -9.20 7.65
N ARG A 294 -1.60 -8.15 7.30
CA ARG A 294 -1.24 -7.97 5.87
C ARG A 294 0.06 -7.30 5.48
N LEU A 295 0.81 -6.60 6.35
CA LEU A 295 1.89 -5.74 5.82
C LEU A 295 3.23 -5.70 6.57
N LEU A 296 3.37 -6.14 7.82
CA LEU A 296 4.67 -6.06 8.52
C LEU A 296 4.80 -7.14 9.61
N ARG A 297 5.06 -8.39 9.21
CA ARG A 297 5.71 -9.36 10.11
C ARG A 297 7.21 -9.36 9.81
N ASN A 298 8.00 -9.28 10.88
CA ASN A 298 9.42 -8.99 10.87
C ASN A 298 10.23 -10.10 10.19
N ARG A 299 11.25 -9.70 9.44
CA ARG A 299 11.84 -10.49 8.36
C ARG A 299 12.85 -11.57 8.78
N LEU A 300 12.72 -12.14 9.98
CA LEU A 300 13.52 -13.30 10.43
C LEU A 300 12.75 -14.63 10.31
N SER A 301 11.43 -14.65 10.49
CA SER A 301 10.53 -15.79 10.14
C SER A 301 10.12 -15.79 8.66
N ALA A 302 10.67 -14.86 7.86
CA ALA A 302 10.13 -14.48 6.57
C ALA A 302 10.14 -15.58 5.50
N MET A 303 10.95 -16.62 5.64
CA MET A 303 11.19 -17.56 4.53
C MET A 303 9.99 -18.49 4.33
N ILE A 304 9.59 -19.19 5.38
CA ILE A 304 8.36 -19.99 5.35
C ILE A 304 7.10 -19.11 5.32
N GLU A 305 7.14 -17.89 5.87
CA GLU A 305 6.03 -16.94 5.71
C GLU A 305 5.80 -16.50 4.25
N ARG A 306 6.86 -16.39 3.44
CA ARG A 306 6.72 -16.15 1.99
C ARG A 306 6.05 -17.33 1.30
N LEU A 307 6.35 -18.56 1.73
CA LEU A 307 5.63 -19.75 1.25
C LEU A 307 4.13 -19.69 1.63
N TRP A 308 3.79 -19.22 2.84
CA TRP A 308 2.39 -18.97 3.21
C TRP A 308 1.73 -17.88 2.34
N ALA A 309 2.48 -16.85 1.94
CA ALA A 309 1.98 -15.84 1.01
C ALA A 309 1.69 -16.42 -0.38
N VAL A 310 2.58 -17.26 -0.92
CA VAL A 310 2.36 -17.99 -2.17
C VAL A 310 1.15 -18.91 -2.06
N MET A 311 1.02 -19.66 -0.97
CA MET A 311 -0.17 -20.47 -0.68
C MET A 311 -1.43 -19.61 -0.72
N HIS A 312 -1.43 -18.43 -0.09
CA HIS A 312 -2.59 -17.53 -0.14
C HIS A 312 -2.89 -17.01 -1.55
N GLN A 313 -1.87 -16.69 -2.35
CA GLN A 313 -2.03 -16.32 -3.75
C GLN A 313 -2.66 -17.44 -4.58
N HIS A 314 -2.23 -18.69 -4.37
CA HIS A 314 -2.73 -19.84 -5.11
C HIS A 314 -4.09 -20.32 -4.62
N VAL A 315 -4.39 -20.26 -3.33
CA VAL A 315 -5.57 -20.95 -2.78
C VAL A 315 -6.69 -19.98 -2.37
N THR A 316 -6.37 -18.76 -1.92
CA THR A 316 -7.33 -17.88 -1.23
C THR A 316 -7.60 -16.55 -1.93
N HIS A 317 -6.63 -16.02 -2.67
CA HIS A 317 -6.79 -14.75 -3.37
C HIS A 317 -7.76 -14.90 -4.53
N ASN A 318 -8.83 -14.10 -4.51
CA ASN A 318 -9.84 -14.07 -5.56
C ASN A 318 -10.42 -15.46 -5.90
N ARG A 319 -10.42 -16.40 -4.94
CA ARG A 319 -10.99 -17.74 -5.07
C ARG A 319 -12.05 -17.99 -4.00
N TYR A 320 -13.23 -18.38 -4.45
CA TYR A 320 -14.33 -18.76 -3.59
C TYR A 320 -14.39 -20.28 -3.46
N HIS A 321 -14.47 -20.76 -2.22
CA HIS A 321 -14.66 -22.16 -1.91
C HIS A 321 -16.07 -22.34 -1.32
N PRO A 322 -16.96 -23.11 -1.96
CA PRO A 322 -18.32 -23.36 -1.46
C PRO A 322 -18.38 -24.01 -0.07
N THR A 323 -17.42 -24.86 0.28
CA THR A 323 -17.40 -25.59 1.55
C THR A 323 -16.03 -25.57 2.21
N GLN A 324 -16.00 -25.70 3.55
CA GLN A 324 -14.75 -25.80 4.31
C GLN A 324 -13.91 -27.02 3.88
N LYS A 325 -14.56 -28.13 3.49
CA LYS A 325 -13.87 -29.32 2.98
C LYS A 325 -13.12 -29.04 1.68
N GLN A 326 -13.74 -28.31 0.74
CA GLN A 326 -13.07 -27.93 -0.50
C GLN A 326 -11.90 -26.98 -0.24
N PHE A 327 -12.07 -26.02 0.68
CA PHE A 327 -10.99 -25.15 1.11
C PHE A 327 -9.82 -25.93 1.72
N ALA A 328 -10.09 -26.84 2.66
CA ALA A 328 -9.06 -27.66 3.29
C ALA A 328 -8.33 -28.54 2.25
N ASN A 329 -9.07 -29.19 1.36
CA ASN A 329 -8.49 -29.98 0.28
C ASN A 329 -7.61 -29.14 -0.66
N ALA A 330 -8.01 -27.90 -0.97
CA ALA A 330 -7.21 -27.02 -1.82
C ALA A 330 -5.91 -26.57 -1.13
N ILE A 331 -5.97 -26.30 0.17
CA ILE A 331 -4.78 -26.02 0.99
C ILE A 331 -3.85 -27.25 1.01
N LEU A 332 -4.36 -28.44 1.31
CA LEU A 332 -3.54 -29.65 1.35
C LEU A 332 -2.98 -30.05 0.00
N LYS A 333 -3.75 -29.87 -1.09
CA LYS A 333 -3.28 -30.07 -2.46
C LYS A 333 -2.10 -29.14 -2.78
N PHE A 334 -2.15 -27.90 -2.31
CA PHE A 334 -1.04 -26.98 -2.47
C PHE A 334 0.25 -27.55 -1.85
N PHE A 335 0.20 -28.03 -0.61
CA PHE A 335 1.36 -28.59 0.07
C PHE A 335 1.85 -29.94 -0.46
N ARG A 336 0.93 -30.80 -0.90
CA ARG A 336 1.25 -32.17 -1.34
C ARG A 336 1.70 -32.23 -2.80
N GLU A 337 1.18 -31.36 -3.65
CA GLU A 337 1.37 -31.46 -5.11
C GLU A 337 1.93 -30.15 -5.69
N THR A 338 1.27 -29.01 -5.45
CA THR A 338 1.62 -27.76 -6.13
C THR A 338 3.03 -27.28 -5.79
N ILE A 339 3.45 -27.36 -4.51
CA ILE A 339 4.82 -26.99 -4.13
C ILE A 339 5.82 -27.85 -4.91
N GLN A 340 5.65 -29.17 -4.91
CA GLN A 340 6.61 -30.09 -5.54
C GLN A 340 6.67 -29.90 -7.06
N ASN A 341 5.54 -29.60 -7.71
CA ASN A 341 5.47 -29.45 -9.16
C ASN A 341 5.90 -28.06 -9.66
N GLU A 342 5.63 -27.01 -8.88
CA GLU A 342 5.78 -25.62 -9.31
C GLU A 342 6.87 -24.86 -8.53
N TRP A 343 7.66 -25.50 -7.67
CA TRP A 343 8.65 -24.80 -6.80
C TRP A 343 9.58 -23.84 -7.56
N LYS A 344 9.96 -24.18 -8.80
CA LYS A 344 10.83 -23.33 -9.65
C LYS A 344 10.20 -21.95 -9.92
N THR A 345 8.88 -21.87 -9.99
CA THR A 345 8.14 -20.62 -10.18
C THR A 345 8.08 -19.75 -8.92
N PHE A 346 8.20 -20.38 -7.74
CA PHE A 346 8.14 -19.70 -6.45
C PHE A 346 9.51 -19.31 -5.91
N ARG A 347 10.59 -19.88 -6.46
CA ARG A 347 11.97 -19.65 -6.01
C ARG A 347 12.36 -18.17 -5.93
N SER A 348 11.87 -17.34 -6.85
CA SER A 348 12.14 -15.89 -6.81
C SER A 348 11.40 -15.17 -5.68
N GLN A 349 10.27 -15.71 -5.23
CA GLN A 349 9.44 -15.14 -4.16
C GLN A 349 9.88 -15.60 -2.78
N VAL A 350 10.44 -16.81 -2.67
CA VAL A 350 10.88 -17.46 -1.44
C VAL A 350 12.41 -17.44 -1.38
N SER A 351 12.97 -16.41 -0.73
CA SER A 351 14.42 -16.20 -0.59
C SER A 351 14.83 -15.79 0.81
N ASP A 352 16.12 -15.95 1.10
CA ASP A 352 16.80 -15.72 2.37
C ASP A 352 17.28 -14.28 2.61
N ASN A 353 16.89 -13.31 1.77
CA ASN A 353 17.30 -11.92 1.92
C ASN A 353 16.80 -11.27 3.22
N PHE A 354 17.69 -11.15 4.22
CA PHE A 354 17.46 -10.38 5.45
C PHE A 354 17.54 -8.87 5.18
N ARG A 355 16.73 -8.08 5.89
CA ARG A 355 16.87 -6.62 5.92
C ARG A 355 16.67 -6.13 7.34
N VAL A 356 17.63 -5.34 7.83
CA VAL A 356 17.52 -4.64 9.11
C VAL A 356 16.43 -3.58 8.99
N ILE A 357 15.50 -3.56 9.95
CA ILE A 357 14.45 -2.55 10.02
C ILE A 357 14.83 -1.57 11.12
N THR A 358 14.97 -0.30 10.76
CA THR A 358 15.10 0.81 11.72
C THR A 358 13.86 1.69 11.65
N HIS A 359 13.49 2.28 12.78
CA HIS A 359 12.38 3.23 12.86
C HIS A 359 12.80 4.68 12.54
N GLU A 360 14.07 4.91 12.24
CA GLU A 360 14.67 6.25 12.07
C GLU A 360 14.00 7.09 10.97
N LYS A 361 13.37 6.44 9.98
CA LYS A 361 12.63 7.11 8.89
C LYS A 361 11.17 7.41 9.21
N PHE A 362 10.69 7.06 10.40
CA PHE A 362 9.29 7.25 10.80
C PHE A 362 9.18 8.21 11.97
N ARG A 363 8.34 9.24 11.82
CA ARG A 363 7.81 9.97 12.97
C ARG A 363 6.83 9.06 13.71
N VAL A 364 7.24 8.57 14.87
CA VAL A 364 6.40 7.74 15.74
C VAL A 364 5.39 8.65 16.43
N LEU A 365 4.10 8.38 16.23
CA LEU A 365 3.03 9.06 16.95
C LEU A 365 3.05 8.59 18.41
N PRO A 366 2.80 9.49 19.39
CA PRO A 366 2.78 9.15 20.81
C PRO A 366 1.66 8.17 21.19
#